data_AF-A0A968L7P5-F1
#
_entry.id   AF-A0A968L7P5-F1
#
_cell.length_a   1.000
_cell.length_b   1.000
_cell.length_c   1.000
_cell.angle_alpha   90.00
_cell.angle_beta   90.00
_cell.angle_gamma   90.00
#
_symmetry.space_group_name_H-M   'P 1'
#
loop_
_entity.id
_entity.type
_entity.pdbx_description
1 polymer ?
#
loop_
_entity_poly.entity_id
_entity_poly.type
_entity_poly.pdbx_seq_one_letter_code
_entity_poly.pdbx_strand_id
1 'polypeptide(L)'
;MSDHDTYLQHFPVGLKVTVGIPVPGGDTFHDWAVIRQIDEDLVSLQLSRDTLPENIRLTVGTIFDVRAGDETSGYSCRAIVVTEGYRREILLRLIGEVVSSELREFYRIDAFLPIRYFISEEQSEVKLKKNWQQKREERTVAEQERKERAQKPWERLSQAAAREELPAEERNIESFLTDSGEEDDFQEQNLAGDDTADHSWDDVIPLAANISGGGLRMLLHHGFQPGSLVPLEIYLPVEPDHRIIDAVGVVAFANENYAAGKQFQRTTYNTGLKFKFIDERDRDAIVSYISTVQLKRIRQMREQYLFRSSPASDPAPPTEEQRRMFVIKSVASAITVLALMVGLVLYFKDYAENRPKNQIEQIFDKGFEEYLKKIGRDPAASPSR
;
A
#
# COMPACT_ATOMS: atom_id res chain seq x y z
N MET A 1 5.20 -23.99 -22.13
CA MET A 1 4.02 -24.59 -21.49
C MET A 1 2.92 -24.51 -22.51
N SER A 2 2.13 -25.57 -22.68
CA SER A 2 1.02 -25.53 -23.62
C SER A 2 -0.04 -24.55 -23.10
N ASP A 3 -0.79 -23.88 -23.98
CA ASP A 3 -1.89 -23.00 -23.54
C ASP A 3 -2.92 -23.75 -22.67
N HIS A 4 -3.03 -25.07 -22.87
CA HIS A 4 -3.83 -25.97 -22.04
C HIS A 4 -3.38 -25.99 -20.56
N ASP A 5 -2.07 -26.10 -20.30
CA ASP A 5 -1.53 -26.10 -18.94
C ASP A 5 -1.88 -24.79 -18.21
N THR A 6 -1.95 -23.68 -18.96
CA THR A 6 -2.29 -22.36 -18.43
C THR A 6 -3.76 -22.31 -17.99
N TYR A 7 -4.70 -22.79 -18.80
CA TYR A 7 -6.12 -22.78 -18.42
C TYR A 7 -6.41 -23.64 -17.19
N LEU A 8 -5.82 -24.84 -17.11
CA LEU A 8 -6.01 -25.74 -15.96
C LEU A 8 -5.54 -25.14 -14.64
N GLN A 9 -4.47 -24.33 -14.66
CA GLN A 9 -3.96 -23.64 -13.47
C GLN A 9 -4.92 -22.56 -12.97
N HIS A 10 -5.60 -21.86 -13.87
CA HIS A 10 -6.51 -20.76 -13.52
C HIS A 10 -7.97 -21.17 -13.33
N PHE A 11 -8.39 -22.27 -13.97
CA PHE A 11 -9.77 -22.74 -14.00
C PHE A 11 -9.89 -24.24 -13.62
N PRO A 12 -9.50 -24.63 -12.39
CA PRO A 12 -9.62 -26.01 -11.93
C PRO A 12 -11.08 -26.45 -11.80
N VAL A 13 -11.30 -27.76 -11.98
CA VAL A 13 -12.62 -28.39 -11.80
C VAL A 13 -13.13 -28.18 -10.37
N GLY A 14 -14.41 -27.86 -10.25
CA GLY A 14 -15.07 -27.54 -8.98
C GLY A 14 -14.94 -26.08 -8.56
N LEU A 15 -14.15 -25.27 -9.26
CA LEU A 15 -14.04 -23.84 -8.97
C LEU A 15 -15.35 -23.13 -9.35
N LYS A 16 -15.78 -22.25 -8.43
CA LYS A 16 -16.90 -21.34 -8.66
C LYS A 16 -16.41 -20.14 -9.47
N VAL A 17 -17.05 -19.90 -10.60
CA VAL A 17 -16.74 -18.80 -11.51
C VAL A 17 -17.95 -17.88 -11.67
N THR A 18 -17.71 -16.64 -12.05
CA THR A 18 -18.74 -15.68 -12.46
C THR A 18 -18.75 -15.59 -13.98
N VAL A 19 -19.91 -15.81 -14.59
CA VAL A 19 -20.10 -15.73 -16.04
C VAL A 19 -20.82 -14.42 -16.35
N GLY A 20 -20.18 -13.56 -17.15
CA GLY A 20 -20.76 -12.34 -17.72
C GLY A 20 -21.43 -12.63 -19.05
N ILE A 21 -22.76 -12.56 -19.08
CA ILE A 21 -23.61 -12.79 -20.25
C ILE A 21 -24.03 -11.43 -20.81
N PRO A 22 -23.67 -11.07 -22.06
CA PRO A 22 -24.06 -9.79 -22.64
C PRO A 22 -25.59 -9.76 -22.88
N VAL A 23 -26.22 -8.65 -22.49
CA VAL A 23 -27.66 -8.41 -22.67
C VAL A 23 -27.86 -7.43 -23.85
N PRO A 24 -28.90 -7.62 -24.69
CA PRO A 24 -29.26 -6.63 -25.71
C PRO A 24 -29.52 -5.27 -25.06
N GLY A 25 -28.65 -4.29 -25.32
CA GLY A 25 -28.66 -2.98 -24.63
C GLY A 25 -27.29 -2.54 -24.11
N GLY A 26 -26.29 -3.43 -24.13
CA GLY A 26 -24.90 -3.11 -23.75
C GLY A 26 -24.57 -3.44 -22.29
N ASP A 27 -25.56 -3.80 -21.48
CA ASP A 27 -25.34 -4.28 -20.13
C ASP A 27 -24.82 -5.73 -20.12
N THR A 28 -24.18 -6.13 -19.03
CA THR A 28 -23.73 -7.50 -18.78
C THR A 28 -24.44 -8.06 -17.56
N PHE A 29 -25.11 -9.20 -17.73
CA PHE A 29 -25.70 -9.93 -16.62
C PHE A 29 -24.67 -10.91 -16.05
N HIS A 30 -24.47 -10.86 -14.73
CA HIS A 30 -23.55 -11.75 -14.05
C HIS A 30 -24.30 -12.88 -13.36
N ASP A 31 -23.94 -14.12 -13.68
CA ASP A 31 -24.40 -15.31 -12.97
C ASP A 31 -23.21 -16.10 -12.40
N TRP A 32 -23.46 -16.92 -11.40
CA TRP A 32 -22.47 -17.85 -10.88
C TRP A 32 -22.58 -19.19 -11.58
N ALA A 33 -21.44 -19.84 -11.79
CA ALA A 33 -21.36 -21.19 -12.33
C ALA A 33 -20.27 -22.00 -11.62
N VAL A 34 -20.32 -23.32 -11.76
CA VAL A 34 -19.26 -24.22 -11.27
C VAL A 34 -18.68 -24.96 -12.46
N ILE A 35 -17.34 -25.01 -12.55
CA ILE A 35 -16.64 -25.78 -13.57
C ILE A 35 -16.83 -27.27 -13.27
N ARG A 36 -17.49 -28.00 -14.17
CA ARG A 36 -17.73 -29.44 -14.05
C ARG A 36 -16.63 -30.27 -14.67
N GLN A 37 -16.17 -29.85 -15.84
CA GLN A 37 -15.13 -30.52 -16.60
C GLN A 37 -14.38 -29.50 -17.45
N ILE A 38 -13.09 -29.74 -17.66
CA ILE A 38 -12.23 -29.00 -18.57
C ILE A 38 -11.46 -30.01 -19.41
N ASP A 39 -11.43 -29.79 -20.72
CA ASP A 39 -10.73 -30.63 -21.69
C ASP A 39 -10.12 -29.71 -22.75
N GLU A 40 -8.78 -29.62 -22.78
CA GLU A 40 -8.06 -28.64 -23.61
C GLU A 40 -8.52 -27.19 -23.40
N ASP A 41 -9.29 -26.65 -24.36
CA ASP A 41 -9.89 -25.33 -24.35
C ASP A 41 -11.43 -25.36 -24.14
N LEU A 42 -12.02 -26.55 -23.98
CA LEU A 42 -13.43 -26.75 -23.73
C LEU A 42 -13.70 -26.83 -22.22
N VAL A 43 -14.65 -26.03 -21.74
CA VAL A 43 -15.06 -25.98 -20.35
C VAL A 43 -16.57 -26.23 -20.27
N SER A 44 -16.94 -27.26 -19.52
CA SER A 44 -18.34 -27.51 -19.14
C SER A 44 -18.64 -26.76 -17.85
N LEU A 45 -19.54 -25.78 -17.94
CA LEU A 45 -20.02 -25.00 -16.80
C LEU A 45 -21.44 -25.39 -16.44
N GLN A 46 -21.72 -25.51 -15.14
CA GLN A 46 -23.09 -25.60 -14.64
C GLN A 46 -23.52 -24.25 -14.04
N LEU A 47 -24.52 -23.62 -14.65
CA LEU A 47 -25.09 -22.37 -14.14
C LEU A 47 -25.81 -22.58 -12.80
N SER A 48 -25.73 -21.58 -11.92
CA SER A 48 -26.35 -21.63 -10.59
C SER A 48 -27.86 -21.51 -10.64
N ARG A 49 -28.40 -20.80 -11.64
CA ARG A 49 -29.84 -20.55 -11.79
C ARG A 49 -30.49 -21.54 -12.76
N ASP A 50 -31.73 -21.89 -12.44
CA ASP A 50 -32.57 -22.79 -13.22
C ASP A 50 -33.19 -22.08 -14.43
N THR A 51 -33.54 -20.81 -14.23
CA THR A 51 -34.22 -19.96 -15.20
C THR A 51 -33.45 -18.66 -15.32
N LEU A 52 -32.94 -18.39 -16.53
CA LEU A 52 -32.38 -17.08 -16.85
C LEU A 52 -33.51 -16.05 -17.02
N PRO A 53 -33.25 -14.76 -16.74
CA PRO A 53 -34.19 -13.68 -17.07
C PRO A 53 -34.69 -13.74 -18.52
N GLU A 54 -35.95 -13.36 -18.77
CA GLU A 54 -36.62 -13.52 -20.08
C GLU A 54 -35.88 -12.83 -21.26
N ASN A 55 -35.10 -11.80 -20.95
CA ASN A 55 -34.30 -11.03 -21.90
C ASN A 55 -32.93 -11.66 -22.22
N ILE A 56 -32.58 -12.79 -21.58
CA ILE A 56 -31.28 -13.43 -21.74
C ILE A 56 -31.46 -14.75 -22.48
N ARG A 57 -30.92 -14.81 -23.69
CA ARG A 57 -30.87 -16.03 -24.49
C ARG A 57 -29.43 -16.45 -24.63
N LEU A 58 -29.14 -17.67 -24.20
CA LEU A 58 -27.93 -18.37 -24.58
C LEU A 58 -28.14 -18.77 -26.04
N THR A 59 -27.19 -18.41 -26.90
CA THR A 59 -27.16 -18.86 -28.28
C THR A 59 -25.76 -19.32 -28.58
N VAL A 60 -25.63 -20.43 -29.30
CA VAL A 60 -24.34 -20.90 -29.82
C VAL A 60 -23.66 -19.78 -30.60
N GLY A 61 -22.38 -19.55 -30.31
CA GLY A 61 -21.58 -18.46 -30.88
C GLY A 61 -21.54 -17.17 -30.06
N THR A 62 -22.35 -17.04 -29.00
CA THR A 62 -22.27 -15.87 -28.12
C THR A 62 -20.98 -15.89 -27.30
N ILE A 63 -20.33 -14.74 -27.18
CA ILE A 63 -19.11 -14.56 -26.40
C ILE A 63 -19.49 -14.17 -24.97
N PHE A 64 -19.00 -14.93 -24.00
CA PHE A 64 -19.10 -14.67 -22.56
C PHE A 64 -17.75 -14.26 -21.99
N ASP A 65 -17.80 -13.58 -20.85
CA ASP A 65 -16.65 -13.30 -20.02
C ASP A 65 -16.68 -14.23 -18.80
N VAL A 66 -15.71 -15.14 -18.69
CA VAL A 66 -15.60 -16.08 -17.56
C VAL A 66 -14.58 -15.52 -16.59
N ARG A 67 -15.04 -15.17 -15.39
CA ARG A 67 -14.22 -14.64 -14.30
C ARG A 67 -14.06 -15.66 -13.19
N ALA A 68 -12.82 -16.02 -12.91
CA ALA A 68 -12.42 -16.81 -11.76
C ALA A 68 -11.61 -15.95 -10.80
N GLY A 69 -11.52 -16.36 -9.54
CA GLY A 69 -10.67 -15.67 -8.56
C GLY A 69 -11.39 -15.30 -7.28
N ASP A 70 -10.61 -14.77 -6.35
CA ASP A 70 -11.09 -14.33 -5.06
C ASP A 70 -11.28 -12.80 -5.03
N GLU A 71 -11.49 -12.25 -3.84
CA GLU A 71 -11.62 -10.81 -3.66
C GLU A 71 -10.35 -10.04 -4.07
N THR A 72 -9.17 -10.68 -4.08
CA THR A 72 -7.85 -10.05 -4.19
C THR A 72 -7.21 -10.20 -5.57
N SER A 73 -7.45 -11.33 -6.23
CA SER A 73 -6.92 -11.66 -7.55
C SER A 73 -8.03 -12.27 -8.40
N GLY A 74 -8.27 -11.68 -9.56
CA GLY A 74 -9.22 -12.17 -10.54
C GLY A 74 -8.51 -12.56 -11.82
N TYR A 75 -9.00 -13.60 -12.47
CA TYR A 75 -8.63 -14.01 -13.81
C TYR A 75 -9.87 -13.90 -14.68
N SER A 76 -9.74 -13.26 -15.83
CA SER A 76 -10.79 -13.15 -16.84
C SER A 76 -10.33 -13.85 -18.10
N CYS A 77 -11.20 -14.67 -18.67
CA CYS A 77 -10.99 -15.27 -19.98
C CYS A 77 -12.29 -15.15 -20.78
N ARG A 78 -12.17 -14.80 -22.06
CA ARG A 78 -13.33 -14.81 -22.96
C ARG A 78 -13.64 -16.25 -23.34
N ALA A 79 -14.91 -16.56 -23.53
CA ALA A 79 -15.32 -17.90 -23.95
C ALA A 79 -16.47 -17.79 -24.95
N ILE A 80 -16.55 -18.72 -25.91
CA ILE A 80 -17.66 -18.81 -26.86
C ILE A 80 -18.53 -20.00 -26.49
N VAL A 81 -19.84 -19.83 -26.53
CA VAL A 81 -20.79 -20.95 -26.39
C VAL A 81 -20.67 -21.89 -27.59
N VAL A 82 -20.30 -23.15 -27.35
CA VAL A 82 -20.23 -24.19 -28.39
C VAL A 82 -21.55 -24.95 -28.46
N THR A 83 -22.05 -25.39 -27.31
CA THR A 83 -23.26 -26.20 -27.23
C THR A 83 -24.05 -25.86 -25.97
N GLU A 84 -25.35 -25.74 -26.11
CA GLU A 84 -26.29 -25.69 -25.00
C GLU A 84 -26.59 -27.14 -24.56
N GLY A 85 -26.12 -27.51 -23.37
CA GLY A 85 -26.36 -28.83 -22.80
C GLY A 85 -27.75 -28.94 -22.18
N TYR A 86 -28.14 -30.18 -21.86
CA TYR A 86 -29.32 -30.43 -21.04
C TYR A 86 -29.04 -30.03 -19.58
N ARG A 87 -30.05 -29.49 -18.88
CA ARG A 87 -30.01 -29.23 -17.42
C ARG A 87 -28.95 -28.22 -16.93
N ARG A 88 -28.87 -27.05 -17.57
CA ARG A 88 -28.03 -25.89 -17.13
C ARG A 88 -26.54 -26.08 -17.33
N GLU A 89 -26.16 -27.12 -18.07
CA GLU A 89 -24.79 -27.31 -18.50
C GLU A 89 -24.61 -26.55 -19.82
N ILE A 90 -23.61 -25.70 -19.87
CA ILE A 90 -23.19 -25.02 -21.09
C ILE A 90 -21.77 -25.45 -21.39
N LEU A 91 -21.53 -25.82 -22.65
CA LEU A 91 -20.19 -26.12 -23.12
C LEU A 91 -19.62 -24.87 -23.77
N LEU A 92 -18.57 -24.33 -23.17
CA LEU A 92 -17.88 -23.15 -23.63
C LEU A 92 -16.50 -23.52 -24.17
N ARG A 93 -16.03 -22.79 -25.17
CA ARG A 93 -14.64 -22.83 -25.63
C ARG A 93 -13.93 -21.56 -25.17
N LEU A 94 -12.89 -21.68 -24.35
CA LEU A 94 -12.05 -20.57 -23.93
C LEU A 94 -11.32 -20.00 -25.15
N ILE A 95 -11.36 -18.69 -25.30
CA ILE A 95 -10.77 -17.96 -26.42
C ILE A 95 -9.92 -16.80 -25.90
N GLY A 96 -8.65 -16.82 -26.28
CA GLY A 96 -7.69 -15.78 -25.93
C GLY A 96 -7.01 -16.00 -24.59
N GLU A 97 -6.05 -15.14 -24.29
CA GLU A 97 -5.18 -15.29 -23.13
C GLU A 97 -5.95 -15.08 -21.82
N VAL A 98 -5.51 -15.77 -20.76
CA VAL A 98 -6.01 -15.54 -19.40
C VAL A 98 -5.44 -14.21 -18.91
N VAL A 99 -6.30 -13.21 -18.75
CA VAL A 99 -5.90 -11.90 -18.27
C VAL A 99 -6.10 -11.85 -16.77
N SER A 100 -5.05 -11.55 -16.00
CA SER A 100 -5.20 -11.18 -14.60
C SER A 100 -5.97 -9.85 -14.53
N SER A 101 -7.24 -9.91 -14.14
CA SER A 101 -8.04 -8.72 -13.91
C SER A 101 -7.84 -8.31 -12.45
N GLU A 102 -7.02 -7.29 -12.21
CA GLU A 102 -7.14 -6.52 -10.97
C GLU A 102 -8.48 -5.76 -11.05
N LEU A 103 -9.53 -6.33 -10.46
CA LEU A 103 -10.89 -5.77 -10.47
C LEU A 103 -11.01 -4.48 -9.65
N ARG A 104 -9.90 -4.01 -9.06
CA ARG A 104 -9.86 -2.91 -8.11
C ARG A 104 -8.94 -1.84 -8.65
N GLU A 105 -9.49 -0.65 -8.89
CA GLU A 105 -8.71 0.55 -9.22
C GLU A 105 -7.76 0.98 -8.09
N PHE A 106 -8.07 0.56 -6.85
CA PHE A 106 -7.32 0.93 -5.65
C PHE A 106 -6.99 -0.30 -4.81
N TYR A 107 -5.73 -0.37 -4.37
CA TYR A 107 -5.29 -1.28 -3.32
C TYR A 107 -6.10 -1.05 -2.04
N ARG A 108 -6.30 -2.13 -1.27
CA ARG A 108 -7.00 -2.09 0.02
C ARG A 108 -6.14 -2.70 1.11
N ILE A 109 -6.24 -2.17 2.31
CA ILE A 109 -5.67 -2.78 3.51
C ILE A 109 -6.72 -2.87 4.61
N ASP A 110 -6.61 -3.89 5.44
CA ASP A 110 -7.25 -3.90 6.75
C ASP A 110 -6.42 -3.08 7.73
N ALA A 111 -7.03 -2.05 8.31
CA ALA A 111 -6.41 -1.16 9.29
C ALA A 111 -7.40 -0.86 10.42
N PHE A 112 -6.86 -0.56 11.61
CA PHE A 112 -7.65 -0.03 12.72
C PHE A 112 -7.52 1.49 12.69
N LEU A 113 -8.59 2.18 12.30
CA LEU A 113 -8.60 3.63 12.14
C LEU A 113 -9.71 4.23 13.01
N PRO A 114 -9.46 5.35 13.72
CA PRO A 114 -10.52 6.12 14.34
C PRO A 114 -11.37 6.77 13.24
N ILE A 115 -12.63 6.36 13.14
CA ILE A 115 -13.55 6.86 12.12
C ILE A 115 -14.84 7.31 12.79
N ARG A 116 -15.21 8.57 12.54
CA ARG A 116 -16.52 9.11 12.91
C ARG A 116 -17.43 9.07 11.69
N TYR A 117 -18.66 8.62 11.88
CA TYR A 117 -19.69 8.68 10.86
C TYR A 117 -20.90 9.41 11.43
N PHE A 118 -21.60 10.14 10.57
CA PHE A 118 -22.75 10.93 10.96
C PHE A 118 -24.00 10.41 10.23
N ILE A 119 -25.07 10.18 10.98
CA ILE A 119 -26.37 9.86 10.39
C ILE A 119 -27.04 11.20 10.08
N SER A 120 -27.07 11.56 8.80
CA SER A 120 -27.76 12.77 8.36
C SER A 120 -29.16 12.44 7.89
N GLU A 121 -30.17 13.12 8.45
CA GLU A 121 -31.55 13.09 7.94
C GLU A 121 -31.64 13.71 6.53
N GLU A 122 -30.74 14.65 6.23
CA GLU A 122 -30.67 15.31 4.94
C GLU A 122 -29.84 14.51 3.93
N GLN A 123 -30.51 13.74 3.07
CA GLN A 123 -29.88 12.98 1.98
C GLN A 123 -29.68 13.79 0.69
N SER A 124 -29.75 15.13 0.76
CA SER A 124 -29.57 16.01 -0.39
C SER A 124 -28.09 16.19 -0.71
N GLU A 125 -27.67 15.74 -1.90
CA GLU A 125 -26.29 15.85 -2.37
C GLU A 125 -25.74 17.29 -2.34
N VAL A 126 -26.57 18.25 -2.71
CA VAL A 126 -26.18 19.67 -2.81
C VAL A 126 -25.88 20.24 -1.42
N LYS A 127 -26.74 19.95 -0.44
CA LYS A 127 -26.55 20.42 0.93
C LYS A 127 -25.35 19.73 1.59
N LEU A 128 -25.23 18.41 1.44
CA LEU A 128 -24.10 17.66 2.00
C LEU A 128 -22.77 18.10 1.40
N LYS A 129 -22.72 18.38 0.09
CA LYS A 129 -21.53 18.93 -0.56
C LYS A 129 -21.16 20.30 0.00
N LYS A 130 -22.16 21.19 0.19
CA LYS A 130 -21.93 22.52 0.78
C LYS A 130 -21.42 22.42 2.23
N ASN A 131 -22.04 21.58 3.05
CA ASN A 131 -21.62 21.37 4.44
C ASN A 131 -20.22 20.76 4.51
N TRP A 132 -19.91 19.82 3.62
CA TRP A 132 -18.56 19.24 3.49
C TRP A 132 -17.52 20.30 3.11
N GLN A 133 -17.81 21.15 2.12
CA GLN A 133 -16.91 22.24 1.72
C GLN A 133 -16.67 23.23 2.86
N GLN A 134 -17.74 23.68 3.51
CA GLN A 134 -17.65 24.63 4.62
C GLN A 134 -16.80 24.08 5.77
N LYS A 135 -17.09 22.86 6.23
CA LYS A 135 -16.36 22.22 7.32
C LYS A 135 -14.86 22.08 7.02
N ARG A 136 -14.55 21.80 5.75
CA ARG A 136 -13.18 21.69 5.29
C ARG A 136 -12.46 23.04 5.28
N GLU A 137 -13.11 24.08 4.76
CA GLU A 137 -12.58 25.44 4.77
C GLU A 137 -12.27 25.88 6.21
N GLU A 138 -13.22 25.67 7.13
CA GLU A 138 -13.05 25.94 8.56
C GLU A 138 -11.84 25.19 9.14
N ARG A 139 -11.66 23.90 8.80
CA ARG A 139 -10.51 23.13 9.27
C ARG A 139 -9.19 23.63 8.67
N THR A 140 -9.15 23.94 7.37
CA THR A 140 -7.94 24.45 6.72
C THR A 140 -7.53 25.80 7.29
N VAL A 141 -8.49 26.67 7.60
CA VAL A 141 -8.24 27.96 8.26
C VAL A 141 -7.72 27.73 9.68
N ALA A 142 -8.34 26.84 10.46
CA ALA A 142 -7.88 26.51 11.80
C ALA A 142 -6.45 25.89 11.80
N GLU A 143 -6.12 25.05 10.83
CA GLU A 143 -4.79 24.47 10.68
C GLU A 143 -3.74 25.52 10.26
N GLN A 144 -4.11 26.43 9.35
CA GLN A 144 -3.25 27.57 8.97
C GLN A 144 -3.00 28.48 10.17
N GLU A 145 -4.03 28.82 10.93
CA GLU A 145 -3.91 29.63 12.13
C GLU A 145 -3.01 28.93 13.19
N ARG A 146 -3.16 27.61 13.39
CA ARG A 146 -2.26 26.82 14.25
C ARG A 146 -0.82 26.87 13.76
N LYS A 147 -0.58 26.71 12.45
CA LYS A 147 0.77 26.79 11.85
C LYS A 147 1.39 28.17 12.00
N GLU A 148 0.62 29.24 11.81
CA GLU A 148 1.08 30.61 12.02
C GLU A 148 1.42 30.87 13.49
N ARG A 149 0.57 30.41 14.42
CA ARG A 149 0.84 30.47 15.87
C ARG A 149 2.08 29.65 16.27
N ALA A 150 2.36 28.54 15.59
CA ALA A 150 3.54 27.70 15.84
C ALA A 150 4.84 28.28 15.25
N GLN A 151 4.79 28.98 14.11
CA GLN A 151 5.96 29.58 13.46
C GLN A 151 6.47 30.85 14.14
N LYS A 152 5.68 31.45 15.02
CA LYS A 152 6.08 32.65 15.77
C LYS A 152 6.26 32.40 17.28
N PRO A 153 7.10 31.44 17.73
CA PRO A 153 7.34 31.24 19.16
C PRO A 153 7.90 32.51 19.84
N TRP A 154 8.72 33.27 19.11
CA TRP A 154 9.36 34.48 19.62
C TRP A 154 8.39 35.66 19.78
N GLU A 155 7.31 35.76 18.99
CA GLU A 155 6.27 36.79 19.23
C GLU A 155 5.51 36.49 20.53
N ARG A 156 5.37 35.22 20.92
CA ARG A 156 4.81 34.87 22.23
C ARG A 156 5.72 35.28 23.37
N LEU A 157 7.04 35.05 23.23
CA LEU A 157 8.01 35.46 24.23
C LEU A 157 8.07 36.99 24.36
N SER A 158 7.96 37.75 23.26
CA SER A 158 7.93 39.21 23.32
C SER A 158 6.62 39.77 23.86
N GLN A 159 5.47 39.14 23.56
CA GLN A 159 4.17 39.53 24.13
C GLN A 159 4.03 39.11 25.60
N ALA A 160 4.58 37.97 26.01
CA ALA A 160 4.62 37.54 27.41
C ALA A 160 5.48 38.50 28.24
N ALA A 161 6.66 38.91 27.73
CA ALA A 161 7.48 39.93 28.38
C ALA A 161 6.80 41.31 28.49
N ALA A 162 5.85 41.62 27.59
CA ALA A 162 5.05 42.85 27.66
C ALA A 162 3.81 42.73 28.55
N ARG A 163 3.39 41.52 28.93
CA ARG A 163 2.24 41.23 29.80
C ARG A 163 2.60 40.73 31.20
N GLU A 164 3.87 40.50 31.50
CA GLU A 164 4.39 40.51 32.87
C GLU A 164 4.33 41.94 33.44
N GLU A 165 3.12 42.46 33.65
CA GLU A 165 2.89 43.16 34.90
C GLU A 165 3.10 42.08 35.96
N LEU A 166 4.34 41.98 36.47
CA LEU A 166 4.67 41.16 37.63
C LEU A 166 3.49 41.31 38.59
N PRO A 167 2.73 40.24 38.89
CA PRO A 167 1.72 40.35 39.91
C PRO A 167 2.44 40.96 41.09
N ALA A 168 1.92 42.08 41.58
CA ALA A 168 2.39 42.67 42.81
C ALA A 168 2.03 41.66 43.92
N GLU A 169 2.74 40.55 43.97
CA GLU A 169 3.00 39.82 45.19
C GLU A 169 3.78 40.79 46.06
N GLU A 170 3.01 41.67 46.69
CA GLU A 170 2.95 41.71 48.14
C GLU A 170 3.97 40.77 48.76
N ARG A 171 5.06 41.41 49.18
CA ARG A 171 5.99 41.01 50.22
C ARG A 171 5.26 40.45 51.45
N ASN A 172 4.69 39.25 51.35
CA ASN A 172 4.11 38.52 52.47
C ASN A 172 4.87 37.19 52.63
N ILE A 173 6.18 37.32 52.77
CA ILE A 173 7.14 36.22 53.01
C ILE A 173 7.09 35.73 54.48
N GLU A 174 6.18 36.20 55.33
CA GLU A 174 6.21 35.87 56.76
C GLU A 174 5.17 34.86 57.29
N SER A 175 4.29 34.27 56.47
CA SER A 175 3.18 33.43 57.02
C SER A 175 3.10 31.97 56.55
N PHE A 176 4.14 31.36 55.99
CA PHE A 176 4.05 29.97 55.51
C PHE A 176 5.19 29.06 55.97
N LEU A 177 5.60 29.23 57.23
CA LEU A 177 6.44 28.28 57.97
C LEU A 177 5.67 27.74 59.19
N THR A 178 4.45 27.26 58.97
CA THR A 178 3.76 26.36 59.91
C THR A 178 3.59 25.01 59.27
N ASP A 179 4.59 24.19 59.59
CA ASP A 179 4.61 22.74 59.64
C ASP A 179 3.31 22.17 60.22
N SER A 180 2.45 21.65 59.35
CA SER A 180 1.47 20.63 59.71
C SER A 180 1.34 19.68 58.53
N GLY A 181 2.04 18.56 58.61
CA GLY A 181 1.91 17.48 57.64
C GLY A 181 0.49 16.93 57.59
N GLU A 182 -0.09 16.98 56.40
CA GLU A 182 -1.10 16.05 55.90
C GLU A 182 -1.22 16.28 54.39
N GLU A 183 -0.70 15.31 53.62
CA GLU A 183 -1.16 14.88 52.29
C GLU A 183 -1.53 15.95 51.25
N ASP A 184 -0.52 16.46 50.55
CA ASP A 184 -0.65 17.36 49.40
C ASP A 184 -0.31 16.63 48.08
N ASP A 185 -1.27 15.88 47.54
CA ASP A 185 -1.23 15.24 46.21
C ASP A 185 -1.97 16.09 45.13
N PHE A 186 -2.22 17.38 45.38
CA PHE A 186 -3.10 18.21 44.53
C PHE A 186 -2.46 19.45 43.87
N GLN A 187 -1.13 19.57 43.83
CA GLN A 187 -0.45 20.73 43.22
C GLN A 187 0.35 20.43 41.95
N GLU A 188 -0.19 19.60 41.04
CA GLU A 188 0.38 19.37 39.70
C GLU A 188 -0.47 19.96 38.54
N GLN A 189 -1.39 20.89 38.81
CA GLN A 189 -2.30 21.45 37.76
C GLN A 189 -1.90 22.80 37.13
N ASN A 190 -0.79 23.43 37.53
CA ASN A 190 -0.40 24.75 36.99
C ASN A 190 0.74 24.74 35.96
N LEU A 191 1.21 23.57 35.54
CA LEU A 191 2.00 23.43 34.31
C LEU A 191 1.05 23.20 33.13
N ALA A 192 0.14 24.15 32.89
CA ALA A 192 -0.68 24.25 31.68
C ALA A 192 0.22 24.70 30.49
N GLY A 193 1.24 23.90 30.20
CA GLY A 193 2.09 24.04 29.04
C GLY A 193 1.32 23.60 27.80
N ASP A 194 0.64 24.55 27.15
CA ASP A 194 0.36 24.60 25.71
C ASP A 194 -0.06 23.28 24.99
N ASP A 195 -0.71 22.35 25.70
CA ASP A 195 -1.40 21.19 25.10
C ASP A 195 -2.71 21.69 24.47
N THR A 196 -2.57 22.48 23.42
CA THR A 196 -3.64 22.81 22.47
C THR A 196 -3.90 21.66 21.49
N ALA A 197 -3.40 20.45 21.82
CA ALA A 197 -3.67 19.23 21.10
C ALA A 197 -5.19 18.99 21.10
N ASP A 198 -5.72 18.68 19.93
CA ASP A 198 -7.14 18.49 19.69
C ASP A 198 -7.59 17.16 20.31
N HIS A 199 -7.80 17.14 21.63
CA HIS A 199 -8.26 15.98 22.40
C HIS A 199 -9.63 15.47 21.96
N SER A 200 -10.28 16.13 20.99
CA SER A 200 -11.56 15.65 20.48
C SER A 200 -11.45 14.21 19.96
N TRP A 201 -10.29 13.75 19.48
CA TRP A 201 -10.14 12.40 18.92
C TRP A 201 -9.76 11.30 19.92
N ASP A 202 -9.40 11.65 21.16
CA ASP A 202 -8.90 10.68 22.14
C ASP A 202 -9.98 9.68 22.59
N ASP A 203 -11.25 10.09 22.56
CA ASP A 203 -12.39 9.23 22.89
C ASP A 203 -12.85 8.31 21.75
N VAL A 204 -12.29 8.48 20.54
CA VAL A 204 -12.75 7.74 19.35
C VAL A 204 -12.10 6.37 19.30
N ILE A 205 -12.89 5.34 19.60
CA ILE A 205 -12.46 3.94 19.52
C ILE A 205 -12.08 3.60 18.07
N PRO A 206 -10.86 3.10 17.81
CA PRO A 206 -10.45 2.70 16.47
C PRO A 206 -11.29 1.51 16.00
N LEU A 207 -11.83 1.62 14.79
CA LEU A 207 -12.65 0.60 14.16
C LEU A 207 -11.82 -0.18 13.15
N ALA A 208 -12.02 -1.50 13.10
CA ALA A 208 -11.48 -2.33 12.03
C ALA A 208 -12.16 -1.92 10.71
N ALA A 209 -11.37 -1.38 9.80
CA ALA A 209 -11.82 -0.92 8.49
C ALA A 209 -10.91 -1.44 7.39
N ASN A 210 -11.50 -1.92 6.30
CA ASN A 210 -10.81 -2.18 5.06
C ASN A 210 -10.87 -0.90 4.21
N ILE A 211 -9.76 -0.17 4.12
CA ILE A 211 -9.69 1.15 3.47
C ILE A 211 -8.99 1.09 2.12
N SER A 212 -9.43 1.92 1.18
CA SER A 212 -8.87 2.09 -0.17
C SER A 212 -8.96 3.55 -0.62
N GLY A 213 -8.29 3.93 -1.70
CA GLY A 213 -8.43 5.27 -2.30
C GLY A 213 -9.84 5.58 -2.86
N GLY A 214 -10.67 4.55 -3.10
CA GLY A 214 -12.02 4.71 -3.65
C GLY A 214 -13.14 4.61 -2.61
N GLY A 215 -12.85 4.20 -1.39
CA GLY A 215 -13.86 3.92 -0.37
C GLY A 215 -13.33 3.09 0.78
N LEU A 216 -14.23 2.71 1.69
CA LEU A 216 -13.91 1.89 2.86
C LEU A 216 -15.02 0.90 3.16
N ARG A 217 -14.69 -0.18 3.88
CA ARG A 217 -15.63 -1.16 4.42
C ARG A 217 -15.42 -1.27 5.91
N MET A 218 -16.48 -1.17 6.68
CA MET A 218 -16.44 -1.20 8.14
C MET A 218 -17.65 -1.93 8.72
N LEU A 219 -17.52 -2.35 9.98
CA LEU A 219 -18.58 -2.99 10.72
C LEU A 219 -19.33 -1.94 11.55
N LEU A 220 -20.62 -1.75 11.26
CA LEU A 220 -21.48 -0.74 11.89
C LEU A 220 -22.64 -1.38 12.63
N HIS A 221 -23.17 -0.71 13.64
CA HIS A 221 -24.38 -1.16 14.36
C HIS A 221 -25.67 -0.71 13.66
N HIS A 222 -25.59 0.34 12.84
CA HIS A 222 -26.71 0.86 12.08
C HIS A 222 -26.75 0.26 10.67
N GLY A 223 -27.92 -0.20 10.26
CA GLY A 223 -28.15 -0.73 8.92
C GLY A 223 -28.54 0.39 7.96
N PHE A 224 -27.61 0.78 7.08
CA PHE A 224 -27.87 1.81 6.07
C PHE A 224 -28.54 1.23 4.82
N GLN A 225 -29.38 2.03 4.16
CA GLN A 225 -29.92 1.65 2.85
C GLN A 225 -28.86 1.87 1.75
N PRO A 226 -28.70 0.94 0.78
CA PRO A 226 -27.86 1.16 -0.38
C PRO A 226 -28.23 2.46 -1.12
N GLY A 227 -27.23 3.25 -1.47
CA GLY A 227 -27.40 4.57 -2.10
C GLY A 227 -27.46 5.74 -1.11
N SER A 228 -27.62 5.50 0.20
CA SER A 228 -27.59 6.58 1.19
C SER A 228 -26.21 7.23 1.31
N LEU A 229 -26.21 8.52 1.63
CA LEU A 229 -25.03 9.36 1.81
C LEU A 229 -24.68 9.44 3.29
N VAL A 230 -23.41 9.13 3.59
CA VAL A 230 -22.88 9.10 4.95
C VAL A 230 -21.67 10.02 5.01
N PRO A 231 -21.78 11.18 5.68
CA PRO A 231 -20.62 12.00 6.04
C PRO A 231 -19.73 11.25 7.01
N LEU A 232 -18.43 11.28 6.77
CA LEU A 232 -17.44 10.55 7.56
C LEU A 232 -16.17 11.38 7.75
N GLU A 233 -15.58 11.25 8.93
CA GLU A 233 -14.27 11.79 9.27
C GLU A 233 -13.33 10.63 9.59
N ILE A 234 -12.20 10.57 8.90
CA ILE A 234 -11.20 9.52 9.06
C ILE A 234 -9.94 10.15 9.65
N TYR A 235 -9.52 9.69 10.82
CA TYR A 235 -8.22 10.05 11.36
C TYR A 235 -7.15 9.13 10.76
N LEU A 236 -6.22 9.71 9.98
CA LEU A 236 -5.07 8.99 9.44
C LEU A 236 -3.80 9.30 10.24
N PRO A 237 -3.16 8.29 10.84
CA PRO A 237 -1.87 8.44 11.51
C PRO A 237 -0.73 8.42 10.47
N VAL A 238 -0.60 9.52 9.71
CA VAL A 238 0.51 9.73 8.78
C VAL A 238 1.65 10.43 9.52
N GLU A 239 2.89 9.99 9.29
CA GLU A 239 4.10 10.68 9.77
C GLU A 239 4.51 11.73 8.70
N PRO A 240 4.90 12.97 9.05
CA PRO A 240 5.17 13.49 10.40
C PRO A 240 3.93 14.00 11.16
N ASP A 241 2.90 14.49 10.47
CA ASP A 241 1.70 15.07 11.09
C ASP A 241 0.47 14.22 10.78
N HIS A 242 -0.33 13.95 11.81
CA HIS A 242 -1.62 13.28 11.67
C HIS A 242 -2.58 14.12 10.83
N ARG A 243 -3.48 13.47 10.09
CA ARG A 243 -4.41 14.16 9.19
C ARG A 243 -5.83 13.64 9.36
N ILE A 244 -6.78 14.57 9.50
CA ILE A 244 -8.21 14.26 9.55
C ILE A 244 -8.80 14.50 8.16
N ILE A 245 -9.35 13.45 7.57
CA ILE A 245 -9.97 13.49 6.25
C ILE A 245 -11.48 13.59 6.39
N ASP A 246 -12.06 14.64 5.80
CA ASP A 246 -13.50 14.76 5.62
C ASP A 246 -13.90 14.15 4.27
N ALA A 247 -14.81 13.20 4.29
CA ALA A 247 -15.39 12.64 3.07
C ALA A 247 -16.89 12.40 3.22
N VAL A 248 -17.54 12.20 2.08
CA VAL A 248 -18.93 11.72 2.01
C VAL A 248 -18.95 10.45 1.19
N GLY A 249 -19.34 9.35 1.83
CA GLY A 249 -19.49 8.05 1.22
C GLY A 249 -20.92 7.78 0.76
N VAL A 250 -21.09 7.09 -0.36
CA VAL A 250 -22.34 6.44 -0.77
C VAL A 250 -22.29 4.99 -0.32
N VAL A 251 -23.33 4.51 0.35
CA VAL A 251 -23.45 3.12 0.77
C VAL A 251 -23.62 2.23 -0.46
N ALA A 252 -22.58 1.44 -0.78
CA ALA A 252 -22.62 0.48 -1.88
C ALA A 252 -23.39 -0.78 -1.48
N PHE A 253 -23.19 -1.27 -0.26
CA PHE A 253 -23.90 -2.40 0.32
C PHE A 253 -23.89 -2.32 1.84
N ALA A 254 -24.90 -2.92 2.48
CA ALA A 254 -25.00 -3.10 3.92
C ALA A 254 -25.59 -4.48 4.21
N ASN A 255 -24.71 -5.46 4.45
CA ASN A 255 -25.12 -6.84 4.69
C ASN A 255 -25.03 -7.18 6.17
N GLU A 256 -26.04 -7.83 6.73
CA GLU A 256 -26.00 -8.30 8.11
C GLU A 256 -24.86 -9.31 8.31
N ASN A 257 -24.04 -9.10 9.34
CA ASN A 257 -22.94 -9.99 9.69
C ASN A 257 -23.36 -10.95 10.81
N TYR A 258 -23.91 -12.09 10.42
CA TYR A 258 -24.35 -13.14 11.35
C TYR A 258 -23.22 -13.68 12.24
N ALA A 259 -21.96 -13.66 11.77
CA ALA A 259 -20.83 -14.16 12.53
C ALA A 259 -20.50 -13.22 13.70
N ALA A 260 -20.44 -11.91 13.44
CA ALA A 260 -20.17 -10.91 14.47
C ALA A 260 -21.35 -10.72 15.44
N GLY A 261 -22.59 -10.91 14.97
CA GLY A 261 -23.78 -10.80 15.83
C GLY A 261 -23.76 -11.71 17.06
N LYS A 262 -23.18 -12.92 16.93
CA LYS A 262 -23.04 -13.87 18.06
C LYS A 262 -22.06 -13.39 19.12
N GLN A 263 -21.00 -12.70 18.72
CA GLN A 263 -19.94 -12.26 19.62
C GLN A 263 -20.35 -11.02 20.42
N PHE A 264 -21.08 -10.08 19.79
CA PHE A 264 -21.43 -8.80 20.39
C PHE A 264 -22.85 -8.71 20.96
N GLN A 265 -23.66 -9.76 20.82
CA GLN A 265 -25.09 -9.77 21.20
C GLN A 265 -25.89 -8.61 20.60
N ARG A 266 -25.41 -8.04 19.48
CA ARG A 266 -26.00 -6.89 18.79
C ARG A 266 -25.95 -7.14 17.29
N THR A 267 -26.97 -6.69 16.57
CA THR A 267 -26.98 -6.73 15.11
C THR A 267 -25.86 -5.85 14.58
N THR A 268 -25.01 -6.41 13.72
CA THR A 268 -23.89 -5.71 13.11
C THR A 268 -23.99 -5.85 11.60
N TYR A 269 -23.67 -4.78 10.90
CA TYR A 269 -23.79 -4.67 9.46
C TYR A 269 -22.41 -4.44 8.87
N ASN A 270 -22.05 -5.27 7.92
CA ASN A 270 -20.89 -5.06 7.09
C ASN A 270 -21.25 -4.05 6.00
N THR A 271 -20.79 -2.82 6.18
CA THR A 271 -21.16 -1.67 5.35
C THR A 271 -19.99 -1.27 4.47
N GLY A 272 -20.19 -1.30 3.15
CA GLY A 272 -19.25 -0.80 2.16
C GLY A 272 -19.65 0.60 1.69
N LEU A 273 -18.73 1.56 1.78
CA LEU A 273 -18.90 2.96 1.41
C LEU A 273 -17.97 3.31 0.24
N LYS A 274 -18.51 3.87 -0.84
CA LYS A 274 -17.74 4.43 -1.97
C LYS A 274 -17.64 5.94 -1.80
N PHE A 275 -16.44 6.51 -1.87
CA PHE A 275 -16.28 7.96 -1.75
C PHE A 275 -16.92 8.68 -2.93
N LYS A 276 -17.88 9.57 -2.62
CA LYS A 276 -18.52 10.45 -3.61
C LYS A 276 -17.91 11.85 -3.58
N PHE A 277 -17.70 12.38 -2.38
CA PHE A 277 -16.98 13.63 -2.18
C PHE A 277 -15.78 13.36 -1.28
N ILE A 278 -14.60 13.52 -1.86
CA ILE A 278 -13.31 13.49 -1.17
C ILE A 278 -12.40 14.41 -1.97
N ASP A 279 -11.54 15.13 -1.29
CA ASP A 279 -10.53 15.92 -1.99
C ASP A 279 -9.40 15.05 -2.49
N GLU A 280 -8.80 15.45 -3.61
CA GLU A 280 -7.74 14.68 -4.22
C GLU A 280 -6.49 14.59 -3.32
N ARG A 281 -6.16 15.66 -2.57
CA ARG A 281 -5.01 15.61 -1.63
C ARG A 281 -5.27 14.71 -0.44
N ASP A 282 -6.53 14.56 -0.02
CA ASP A 282 -6.94 13.65 1.05
C ASP A 282 -6.95 12.21 0.53
N ARG A 283 -7.43 11.99 -0.70
CA ARG A 283 -7.35 10.70 -1.40
C ARG A 283 -5.91 10.22 -1.54
N ASP A 284 -5.00 11.10 -1.98
CA ASP A 284 -3.57 10.81 -2.09
C ASP A 284 -2.96 10.45 -0.73
N ALA A 285 -3.38 11.11 0.35
CA ALA A 285 -2.93 10.78 1.70
C ALA A 285 -3.38 9.37 2.13
N ILE A 286 -4.61 8.97 1.80
CA ILE A 286 -5.08 7.58 2.02
C ILE A 286 -4.21 6.59 1.24
N VAL A 287 -3.96 6.85 -0.05
CA VAL A 287 -3.16 5.95 -0.90
C VAL A 287 -1.72 5.84 -0.42
N SER A 288 -1.13 6.96 0.01
CA SER A 288 0.22 7.00 0.60
C SER A 288 0.30 6.23 1.92
N TYR A 289 -0.72 6.38 2.78
CA TYR A 289 -0.84 5.63 4.02
C TYR A 289 -0.91 4.12 3.76
N ILE A 290 -1.78 3.69 2.84
CA ILE A 290 -1.93 2.29 2.40
C ILE A 290 -0.59 1.71 1.96
N SER A 291 0.14 2.45 1.12
CA SER A 291 1.45 2.04 0.59
C SER A 291 2.49 1.90 1.71
N THR A 292 2.50 2.85 2.64
CA THR A 292 3.43 2.85 3.78
C THR A 292 3.18 1.67 4.73
N VAL A 293 1.91 1.38 5.05
CA VAL A 293 1.55 0.24 5.89
C VAL A 293 1.92 -1.08 5.22
N GLN A 294 1.68 -1.22 3.91
CA GLN A 294 2.07 -2.43 3.17
C GLN A 294 3.59 -2.64 3.17
N LEU A 295 4.36 -1.58 2.91
CA LEU A 295 5.83 -1.66 2.97
C LEU A 295 6.32 -2.01 4.38
N LYS A 296 5.72 -1.42 5.43
CA LYS A 296 6.02 -1.77 6.83
C LYS A 296 5.74 -3.27 7.08
N ARG A 297 4.61 -3.82 6.62
CA ARG A 297 4.29 -5.26 6.75
C ARG A 297 5.26 -6.16 5.98
N ILE A 298 5.62 -5.81 4.75
CA ILE A 298 6.59 -6.59 3.96
C ILE A 298 7.96 -6.63 4.64
N ARG A 299 8.42 -5.50 5.20
CA ARG A 299 9.66 -5.44 5.97
C ARG A 299 9.61 -6.32 7.21
N GLN A 300 8.52 -6.23 7.99
CA GLN A 300 8.32 -7.05 9.19
C GLN A 300 8.28 -8.56 8.86
N MET A 301 7.58 -8.96 7.80
CA MET A 301 7.57 -10.36 7.36
C MET A 301 8.98 -10.81 6.96
N ARG A 302 9.70 -10.00 6.17
CA ARG A 302 11.07 -10.33 5.77
C ARG A 302 12.00 -10.49 6.96
N GLU A 303 11.90 -9.63 7.97
CA GLU A 303 12.65 -9.76 9.22
C GLU A 303 12.29 -11.05 9.95
N GLN A 304 11.01 -11.39 10.09
CA GLN A 304 10.58 -12.66 10.68
C GLN A 304 11.16 -13.87 9.93
N TYR A 305 11.22 -13.84 8.59
CA TYR A 305 11.85 -14.91 7.81
C TYR A 305 13.37 -14.99 8.04
N LEU A 306 14.05 -13.85 8.13
CA LEU A 306 15.48 -13.81 8.42
C LEU A 306 15.80 -14.38 9.81
N PHE A 307 15.01 -14.04 10.83
CA PHE A 307 15.23 -14.54 12.20
C PHE A 307 14.76 -15.99 12.41
N ARG A 308 13.74 -16.44 11.69
CA ARG A 308 13.27 -17.83 11.76
C ARG A 308 14.19 -18.83 11.04
N SER A 309 15.08 -18.35 10.18
CA SER A 309 16.11 -19.16 9.53
C SER A 309 17.28 -19.52 10.46
N SER A 310 17.22 -19.16 11.74
CA SER A 310 18.27 -19.48 12.71
C SER A 310 17.71 -19.93 14.07
N PRO A 311 17.03 -21.08 14.18
CA PRO A 311 17.52 -22.02 15.16
C PRO A 311 18.85 -22.49 14.58
N ALA A 312 19.95 -21.89 15.05
CA ALA A 312 21.17 -22.64 15.13
C ALA A 312 20.79 -23.93 15.89
N SER A 313 20.48 -25.01 15.17
CA SER A 313 20.93 -26.31 15.62
C SER A 313 22.41 -26.06 15.86
N ASP A 314 22.81 -25.90 17.12
CA ASP A 314 24.22 -25.77 17.48
C ASP A 314 24.92 -26.83 16.64
N PRO A 315 25.70 -26.43 15.61
CA PRO A 315 26.22 -27.40 14.68
C PRO A 315 27.01 -28.35 15.55
N ALA A 316 26.62 -29.63 15.53
CA ALA A 316 27.24 -30.65 16.36
C ALA A 316 28.76 -30.43 16.26
N PRO A 317 29.46 -30.36 17.41
CA PRO A 317 30.83 -29.87 17.45
C PRO A 317 31.63 -30.56 16.34
N PRO A 318 32.24 -29.80 15.41
CA PRO A 318 32.76 -30.37 14.18
C PRO A 318 33.79 -31.43 14.53
N THR A 319 33.56 -32.64 14.03
CA THR A 319 34.46 -33.79 14.13
C THR A 319 35.89 -33.39 13.74
N GLU A 320 36.92 -33.97 14.35
CA GLU A 320 38.32 -33.58 14.09
C GLU A 320 38.71 -33.60 12.59
N GLU A 321 38.11 -34.52 11.82
CA GLU A 321 38.29 -34.60 10.37
C GLU A 321 37.75 -33.35 9.64
N GLN A 322 36.61 -32.82 10.07
CA GLN A 322 36.03 -31.61 9.50
C GLN A 322 36.87 -30.37 9.81
N ARG A 323 37.48 -30.31 11.00
CA ARG A 323 38.43 -29.23 11.36
C ARG A 323 39.65 -29.25 10.45
N ARG A 324 40.24 -30.43 10.20
CA ARG A 324 41.39 -30.57 9.29
C ARG A 324 41.03 -30.19 7.85
N MET A 325 39.87 -30.64 7.36
CA MET A 325 39.42 -30.30 6.02
C MET A 325 39.17 -28.79 5.86
N PHE A 326 38.65 -28.12 6.90
CA PHE A 326 38.45 -26.68 6.90
C PHE A 326 39.78 -25.92 6.85
N VAL A 327 40.78 -26.33 7.64
CA VAL A 327 42.12 -25.73 7.61
C VAL A 327 42.76 -25.91 6.22
N ILE A 328 42.70 -27.11 5.65
CA ILE A 328 43.25 -27.38 4.31
C ILE A 328 42.57 -26.52 3.25
N LYS A 329 41.23 -26.42 3.27
CA LYS A 329 40.47 -25.58 2.33
C LYS A 329 40.83 -24.10 2.47
N SER A 330 40.94 -23.60 3.70
CA SER A 330 41.34 -22.21 3.97
C SER A 330 42.75 -21.92 3.46
N VAL A 331 43.71 -22.81 3.72
CA VAL A 331 45.08 -22.67 3.20
C VAL A 331 45.11 -22.71 1.67
N ALA A 332 44.38 -23.63 1.04
CA ALA A 332 44.29 -23.72 -0.42
C ALA A 332 43.67 -22.46 -1.04
N SER A 333 42.62 -21.90 -0.43
CA SER A 333 42.02 -20.64 -0.88
C SER A 333 43.00 -19.46 -0.75
N ALA A 334 43.75 -19.39 0.36
CA ALA A 334 44.73 -18.33 0.57
C ALA A 334 45.86 -18.39 -0.47
N ILE A 335 46.35 -19.60 -0.78
CA ILE A 335 47.35 -19.82 -1.84
C ILE A 335 46.81 -19.41 -3.20
N THR A 336 45.54 -19.73 -3.50
CA THR A 336 44.91 -19.38 -4.79
C THR A 336 44.78 -17.86 -4.95
N VAL A 337 44.34 -17.16 -3.90
CA VAL A 337 44.25 -15.69 -3.90
C VAL A 337 45.64 -15.06 -4.04
N LEU A 338 46.65 -15.59 -3.34
CA LEU A 338 48.03 -15.13 -3.46
C LEU A 338 48.57 -15.30 -4.89
N ALA A 339 48.31 -16.46 -5.51
CA ALA A 339 48.73 -16.72 -6.89
C ALA A 339 48.05 -15.77 -7.89
N LEU A 340 46.75 -15.48 -7.71
CA LEU A 340 46.02 -14.49 -8.51
C LEU A 340 46.61 -13.08 -8.35
N MET A 341 46.95 -12.69 -7.12
CA MET A 341 47.57 -11.40 -6.84
C MET A 341 48.95 -11.28 -7.48
N VAL A 342 49.79 -12.32 -7.40
CA VAL A 342 51.09 -12.35 -8.09
C VAL A 342 50.90 -12.26 -9.61
N GLY A 343 49.93 -12.99 -10.16
CA GLY A 343 49.59 -12.93 -11.58
C GLY A 343 49.16 -11.52 -12.03
N LEU A 344 48.35 -10.83 -11.24
CA LEU A 344 47.96 -9.44 -11.50
C LEU A 344 49.16 -8.49 -11.46
N VAL A 345 50.05 -8.63 -10.48
CA VAL A 345 51.26 -7.79 -10.39
C VAL A 345 52.16 -7.98 -11.61
N LEU A 346 52.37 -9.23 -12.04
CA LEU A 346 53.15 -9.54 -13.25
C LEU A 346 52.48 -8.98 -14.50
N TYR A 347 51.16 -9.13 -14.63
CA TYR A 347 50.38 -8.57 -15.72
C TYR A 347 50.49 -7.05 -15.79
N PHE A 348 50.35 -6.34 -14.66
CA PHE A 348 50.46 -4.88 -14.64
C PHE A 348 51.88 -4.39 -14.93
N LYS A 349 52.90 -5.14 -14.51
CA LYS A 349 54.30 -4.83 -14.83
C LYS A 349 54.55 -4.94 -16.34
N ASP A 350 54.13 -6.05 -16.96
CA ASP A 350 54.22 -6.24 -18.41
C ASP A 350 53.40 -5.20 -19.17
N TYR A 351 52.19 -4.91 -18.71
CA TYR A 351 51.35 -3.88 -19.29
C TYR A 351 51.96 -2.47 -19.19
N ALA A 352 52.71 -2.16 -18.14
CA ALA A 352 53.41 -0.89 -17.99
C ALA A 352 54.61 -0.78 -18.94
N GLU A 353 55.35 -1.87 -19.14
CA GLU A 353 56.51 -1.92 -20.05
C GLU A 353 56.10 -1.97 -21.53
N ASN A 354 55.01 -2.68 -21.85
CA ASN A 354 54.56 -2.97 -23.22
C ASN A 354 53.21 -2.33 -23.56
N ARG A 355 52.84 -1.22 -22.90
CA ARG A 355 51.52 -0.61 -23.10
C ARG A 355 51.31 -0.26 -24.57
N PRO A 356 50.30 -0.84 -25.27
CA PRO A 356 49.96 -0.40 -26.61
C PRO A 356 49.48 1.05 -26.51
N LYS A 357 50.08 1.94 -27.31
CA LYS A 357 49.67 3.36 -27.37
C LYS A 357 48.17 3.44 -27.58
N ASN A 358 47.46 4.12 -26.69
CA ASN A 358 46.02 4.28 -26.79
C ASN A 358 45.66 5.02 -28.09
N GLN A 359 44.50 4.74 -28.70
CA GLN A 359 44.08 5.43 -29.92
C GLN A 359 44.07 6.96 -29.78
N ILE A 360 43.75 7.47 -28.59
CA ILE A 360 43.79 8.91 -28.29
C ILE A 360 45.23 9.44 -28.34
N GLU A 361 46.19 8.70 -27.80
CA GLU A 361 47.61 9.05 -27.81
C GLU A 361 48.16 9.03 -29.23
N GLN A 362 47.74 8.05 -30.04
CA GLN A 362 48.08 7.99 -31.46
C GLN A 362 47.48 9.16 -32.26
N ILE A 363 46.22 9.53 -32.00
CA ILE A 363 45.57 10.68 -32.64
C ILE A 363 46.23 11.99 -32.21
N PHE A 364 46.62 12.11 -30.94
CA PHE A 364 47.30 13.28 -30.41
C PHE A 364 48.71 13.41 -31.00
N ASP A 365 49.52 12.34 -31.00
CA ASP A 365 50.84 12.30 -31.62
C ASP A 365 50.75 12.72 -33.10
N LYS A 366 49.79 12.14 -33.84
CA LYS A 366 49.56 12.48 -35.25
C LYS A 366 49.13 13.93 -35.46
N GLY A 367 48.20 14.43 -34.64
CA GLY A 367 47.76 15.82 -34.71
C GLY A 367 48.86 16.81 -34.33
N PHE A 368 49.72 16.43 -33.38
CA PHE A 368 50.86 17.23 -32.95
C PHE A 368 51.96 17.27 -34.02
N GLU A 369 52.25 16.15 -34.67
CA GLU A 369 53.14 16.10 -35.85
C GLU A 369 52.64 16.98 -36.99
N GLU A 370 51.34 16.89 -37.32
CA GLU A 370 50.70 17.73 -38.34
C GLU A 370 50.77 19.21 -37.98
N TYR A 371 50.56 19.56 -36.70
CA TYR A 371 50.68 20.93 -36.20
C TYR A 371 52.12 21.45 -36.33
N LEU A 372 53.12 20.70 -35.88
CA LEU A 372 54.53 21.11 -35.99
C LEU A 372 54.97 21.33 -37.44
N LYS A 373 54.55 20.43 -38.34
CA LYS A 373 54.81 20.54 -39.77
C LYS A 373 54.21 21.81 -40.38
N LYS A 374 53.01 22.20 -39.93
CA LYS A 374 52.33 23.43 -40.38
C LYS A 374 53.08 24.72 -40.00
N ILE A 375 53.88 24.70 -38.94
CA ILE A 375 54.62 25.87 -38.45
C ILE A 375 56.08 25.85 -38.95
N GLY A 376 56.44 24.90 -39.83
CA GLY A 376 57.76 24.81 -40.44
C GLY A 376 58.88 24.31 -39.51
N ARG A 377 58.52 23.59 -38.43
CA ARG A 377 59.49 22.87 -37.60
C ARG A 377 59.47 21.39 -37.95
N ASP A 378 60.62 20.85 -38.34
CA ASP A 378 60.77 19.41 -38.49
C ASP A 378 60.78 18.73 -37.11
N PRO A 379 60.00 17.66 -36.90
CA PRO A 379 60.04 16.86 -35.68
C PRO A 379 61.34 16.04 -35.68
N ALA A 380 62.46 16.69 -35.40
CA ALA A 380 63.75 16.03 -35.28
C ALA A 380 63.87 15.37 -33.91
N ALA A 381 63.83 14.03 -33.92
CA ALA A 381 64.32 13.08 -32.92
C ALA A 381 64.09 13.45 -31.45
N SER A 382 62.95 13.03 -30.91
CA SER A 382 62.83 12.82 -29.46
C SER A 382 63.91 11.84 -29.02
N PRO A 383 64.81 12.19 -28.07
CA PRO A 383 65.79 11.24 -27.55
C PRO A 383 65.03 10.09 -26.89
N SER A 384 65.21 8.88 -27.41
CA SER A 384 64.73 7.64 -26.81
C SER A 384 65.26 7.55 -25.38
N ARG A 385 64.36 7.62 -24.39
CA ARG A 385 64.66 7.34 -22.99
C ARG A 385 64.20 5.95 -22.64
#